data_AF-A0A6G8PUQ7-F1
#
_entry.id   AF-A0A6G8PUQ7-F1
#
_cell.length_a   1.000
_cell.length_b   1.000
_cell.length_c   1.000
_cell.angle_alpha   90.00
_cell.angle_beta   90.00
_cell.angle_gamma   90.00
#
_symmetry.space_group_name_H-M   'P 1'
#
loop_
_entity.id
_entity.type
_entity.pdbx_description
1 polymer ?
#
loop_
_entity_poly.entity_id
_entity_poly.type
_entity_poly.pdbx_seq_one_letter_code
_entity_poly.pdbx_strand_id
1 'polypeptide(L)'
;MATLISSGDDAAYALAEHLGGAGGGDAGVSRFVAMMNEKAGELGLRDTRFENPIGFDAEGHHTTARELARTTVEAYGYRGFAETVGLGTASITTADREIPLQNTNELLFSYEPAIGVKTGTTPAAGPSLVSAAESGDESYVAVVLDDEDRFGDSAEALEYGFAAHDRREVVREGERYAEAPVPYRRDEEVALVAEGPVTGLVGAGEPVEQRVEVVGELPPEARPGTPLGRVEAYVGGEKVGEARLVAEGGYEEASIFRKVWYTAGGIFE
;
A
#
# COMPACT_ATOMS: atom_id res chain seq x y z
N MET A 1 -0.18 -18.02 15.60
CA MET A 1 -1.61 -17.81 15.96
C MET A 1 -1.76 -17.31 17.40
N ALA A 2 -1.47 -18.09 18.45
CA ALA A 2 -1.62 -17.65 19.85
C ALA A 2 -0.90 -16.33 20.18
N THR A 3 0.36 -16.16 19.73
CA THR A 3 1.12 -14.90 19.89
C THR A 3 0.41 -13.68 19.30
N LEU A 4 -0.25 -13.84 18.14
CA LEU A 4 -0.87 -12.75 17.40
C LEU A 4 -2.30 -12.46 17.88
N ILE A 5 -3.06 -13.49 18.25
CA ILE A 5 -4.47 -13.35 18.66
C ILE A 5 -4.55 -13.00 20.16
N SER A 6 -4.08 -13.89 21.03
CA SER A 6 -4.26 -13.75 22.48
C SER A 6 -3.03 -13.21 23.21
N SER A 7 -2.03 -12.70 22.47
CA SER A 7 -0.76 -12.23 23.05
C SER A 7 -0.02 -13.29 23.88
N GLY A 8 -0.06 -14.55 23.43
CA GLY A 8 0.56 -15.66 24.18
C GLY A 8 2.09 -15.56 24.21
N ASP A 9 2.64 -15.21 25.37
CA ASP A 9 4.09 -15.11 25.61
C ASP A 9 4.79 -16.47 25.50
N ASP A 10 4.16 -17.53 25.99
CA ASP A 10 4.65 -18.91 25.90
C ASP A 10 4.82 -19.36 24.45
N ALA A 11 3.84 -19.05 23.61
CA ALA A 11 3.90 -19.32 22.17
C ALA A 11 4.99 -18.49 21.47
N ALA A 12 5.20 -17.25 21.91
CA ALA A 12 6.26 -16.39 21.36
C ALA A 12 7.65 -16.90 21.73
N TYR A 13 7.87 -17.30 22.99
CA TYR A 13 9.12 -17.93 23.43
C TYR A 13 9.35 -19.27 22.71
N ALA A 14 8.34 -20.14 22.62
CA ALA A 14 8.46 -21.40 21.90
C ALA A 14 8.83 -21.19 20.42
N LEU A 15 8.25 -20.18 19.77
CA LEU A 15 8.60 -19.80 18.40
C LEU A 15 10.04 -19.28 18.32
N ALA A 16 10.45 -18.41 19.24
CA ALA A 16 11.80 -17.86 19.29
C ALA A 16 12.86 -18.95 19.53
N GLU A 17 12.62 -19.88 20.45
CA GLU A 17 13.49 -21.03 20.68
C GLU A 17 13.65 -21.90 19.43
N HIS A 18 12.54 -22.16 18.72
CA HIS A 18 12.53 -22.99 17.53
C HIS A 18 13.25 -22.31 16.35
N LEU A 19 12.87 -21.07 16.04
CA LEU A 19 13.44 -20.31 14.91
C LEU A 19 14.87 -19.85 15.18
N GLY A 20 15.25 -19.68 16.44
CA GLY A 20 16.61 -19.40 16.86
C GLY A 20 17.60 -20.55 16.59
N GLY A 21 17.15 -21.73 16.16
CA GLY A 21 18.02 -22.81 15.68
C GLY A 21 18.70 -23.64 16.78
N ALA A 22 19.79 -24.32 16.43
CA ALA A 22 20.39 -25.38 17.25
C ALA A 22 20.80 -24.92 18.66
N GLY A 23 20.37 -25.65 19.69
CA GLY A 23 20.68 -25.38 21.09
C GLY A 23 19.46 -25.07 21.97
N GLY A 24 18.34 -24.63 21.39
CA GLY A 24 17.08 -24.37 22.12
C GLY A 24 17.20 -23.39 23.29
N GLY A 25 16.11 -23.24 24.06
CA GLY A 25 16.08 -22.42 25.29
C GLY A 25 16.62 -21.00 25.11
N ASP A 26 17.26 -20.46 26.14
CA ASP A 26 17.77 -19.08 26.18
C ASP A 26 18.73 -18.73 25.03
N ALA A 27 19.53 -19.70 24.57
CA ALA A 27 20.45 -19.51 23.47
C ALA A 27 19.72 -19.37 22.13
N GLY A 28 18.63 -20.12 21.94
CA GLY A 28 17.71 -19.96 20.80
C GLY A 28 17.03 -18.60 20.83
N VAL A 29 16.45 -18.23 21.97
CA VAL A 29 15.80 -16.93 22.17
C VAL A 29 16.75 -15.77 21.87
N SER A 30 17.98 -15.81 22.40
CA SER A 30 18.97 -14.75 22.17
C SER A 30 19.30 -14.56 20.69
N ARG A 31 19.38 -15.66 19.92
CA ARG A 31 19.60 -15.57 18.47
C ARG A 31 18.38 -15.06 17.74
N PHE A 32 17.18 -15.45 18.15
CA PHE A 32 15.95 -14.90 17.59
C PHE A 32 15.84 -13.38 17.82
N VAL A 33 16.17 -12.90 19.01
CA VAL A 33 16.24 -11.45 19.29
C VAL A 33 17.29 -10.75 18.42
N ALA A 34 18.44 -11.39 18.15
CA ALA A 34 19.40 -10.86 17.19
C ALA A 34 18.81 -10.78 15.77
N MET A 35 18.06 -11.79 15.32
CA MET A 35 17.35 -11.78 14.03
C MET A 35 16.28 -10.69 13.96
N MET A 36 15.56 -10.42 15.06
CA MET A 36 14.60 -9.31 15.12
C MET A 36 15.28 -7.96 14.88
N ASN A 37 16.43 -7.74 15.53
CA ASN A 37 17.21 -6.51 15.37
C ASN A 37 17.88 -6.41 13.98
N GLU A 38 18.32 -7.54 13.41
CA GLU A 38 18.81 -7.60 12.03
C GLU A 38 17.72 -7.18 11.04
N LYS A 39 16.51 -7.75 11.16
CA LYS A 39 15.36 -7.37 10.33
C LYS A 39 14.96 -5.91 10.54
N ALA A 40 15.03 -5.37 11.76
CA ALA A 40 14.82 -3.95 12.00
C ALA A 40 15.83 -3.09 11.22
N GLY A 41 17.11 -3.50 11.20
CA GLY A 41 18.15 -2.86 10.40
C GLY A 41 17.89 -2.94 8.88
N GLU A 42 17.48 -4.11 8.37
CA GLU A 42 17.10 -4.30 6.96
C GLU A 42 15.95 -3.39 6.52
N LEU A 43 14.96 -3.20 7.40
CA LEU A 43 13.83 -2.30 7.17
C LEU A 43 14.20 -0.82 7.41
N GLY A 44 15.43 -0.53 7.85
CA GLY A 44 15.87 0.83 8.17
C GLY A 44 15.09 1.45 9.33
N LEU A 45 14.75 0.65 10.34
CA LEU A 45 14.15 1.09 11.60
C LEU A 45 15.30 1.49 12.54
N ARG A 46 15.60 2.78 12.63
CA ARG A 46 16.76 3.32 13.35
C ARG A 46 16.49 3.57 14.82
N ASP A 47 15.22 3.71 15.19
CA ASP A 47 14.76 4.00 16.54
C ASP A 47 14.02 2.78 17.15
N THR A 48 14.35 1.56 16.69
CA THR A 48 13.78 0.30 17.14
C THR A 48 14.89 -0.67 17.57
N ARG A 49 14.76 -1.20 18.79
CA ARG A 49 15.62 -2.25 19.34
C ARG A 49 14.82 -3.20 20.21
N PHE A 50 14.99 -4.49 19.99
CA PHE A 50 14.33 -5.56 20.75
C PHE A 50 15.33 -6.23 21.70
N GLU A 51 14.95 -6.37 22.97
CA GLU A 51 15.71 -7.14 23.97
C GLU A 51 15.12 -8.52 24.26
N ASN A 52 13.87 -8.75 23.88
CA ASN A 52 13.14 -9.99 24.14
C ASN A 52 12.02 -10.15 23.10
N PRO A 53 11.51 -11.38 22.89
CA PRO A 53 10.53 -11.64 21.82
C PRO A 53 9.09 -11.25 22.15
N ILE A 54 8.82 -10.81 23.39
CA ILE A 54 7.45 -10.62 23.91
C ILE A 54 7.09 -9.16 24.23
N GLY A 55 8.06 -8.24 24.22
CA GLY A 55 7.82 -6.82 24.50
C GLY A 55 7.76 -6.47 25.98
N PHE A 56 8.28 -7.31 26.88
CA PHE A 56 8.42 -6.94 28.30
C PHE A 56 9.47 -5.85 28.49
N ASP A 57 9.25 -5.04 29.54
CA ASP A 57 10.14 -3.95 29.91
C ASP A 57 11.59 -4.45 30.09
N ALA A 58 12.49 -3.88 29.30
CA ALA A 58 13.92 -4.19 29.35
C ALA A 58 14.72 -2.95 28.92
N GLU A 59 15.90 -2.78 29.50
CA GLU A 59 16.76 -1.64 29.21
C GLU A 59 17.15 -1.60 27.73
N GLY A 60 16.79 -0.50 27.05
CA GLY A 60 17.05 -0.33 25.64
C GLY A 60 16.09 -1.08 24.71
N HIS A 61 15.04 -1.72 25.21
CA HIS A 61 13.92 -2.21 24.40
C HIS A 61 13.00 -1.03 24.05
N HIS A 62 12.92 -0.65 22.77
CA HIS A 62 12.13 0.51 22.35
C HIS A 62 11.78 0.45 20.86
N THR A 63 10.81 1.28 20.47
CA THR A 63 10.42 1.55 19.09
C THR A 63 9.74 2.93 19.04
N THR A 64 9.23 3.33 17.87
CA THR A 64 8.44 4.55 17.70
C THR A 64 7.13 4.24 16.99
N ALA A 65 6.12 5.10 17.15
CA ALA A 65 4.84 4.96 16.44
C ALA A 65 5.03 4.84 14.92
N ARG A 66 5.95 5.63 14.35
CA ARG A 66 6.29 5.60 12.92
C ARG A 66 6.87 4.27 12.48
N GLU A 67 7.78 3.70 13.27
CA GLU A 67 8.44 2.45 12.91
C GLU A 67 7.53 1.24 13.11
N LEU A 68 6.66 1.26 14.13
CA LEU A 68 5.57 0.30 14.27
C LEU A 68 4.63 0.32 13.06
N ALA A 69 4.23 1.51 12.58
CA ALA A 69 3.40 1.62 11.38
C ALA A 69 4.10 1.02 10.15
N ARG A 70 5.39 1.31 9.94
CA ARG A 70 6.20 0.73 8.86
C ARG A 70 6.31 -0.79 8.96
N THR A 71 6.58 -1.31 10.16
CA THR A 71 6.64 -2.76 10.42
C THR A 71 5.32 -3.42 10.12
N THR A 72 4.20 -2.81 10.49
CA THR A 72 2.86 -3.33 10.19
C THR A 72 2.58 -3.38 8.69
N VAL A 73 2.91 -2.32 7.95
CA VAL A 73 2.75 -2.30 6.48
C VAL A 73 3.56 -3.41 5.82
N GLU A 74 4.83 -3.59 6.22
CA GLU A 74 5.65 -4.71 5.76
C GLU A 74 5.01 -6.07 6.13
N ALA A 75 4.50 -6.21 7.36
CA ALA A 75 3.91 -7.44 7.85
C ALA A 75 2.63 -7.84 7.09
N TYR A 76 1.81 -6.87 6.65
CA TYR A 76 0.64 -7.14 5.81
C TYR A 76 0.99 -7.73 4.44
N GLY A 77 2.24 -7.59 3.97
CA GLY A 77 2.75 -8.30 2.79
C GLY A 77 2.79 -9.82 2.95
N TYR A 78 2.74 -10.33 4.19
CA TYR A 78 2.69 -11.75 4.49
C TYR A 78 1.25 -12.20 4.73
N ARG A 79 0.66 -12.91 3.76
CA ARG A 79 -0.73 -13.39 3.81
C ARG A 79 -1.12 -14.05 5.15
N GLY A 80 -0.26 -14.91 5.69
CA GLY A 80 -0.53 -15.60 6.96
C GLY A 80 -0.60 -14.66 8.17
N PHE A 81 0.14 -13.54 8.15
CA PHE A 81 0.03 -12.50 9.16
C PHE A 81 -1.31 -11.78 9.04
N ALA A 82 -1.61 -11.25 7.84
CA ALA A 82 -2.85 -10.51 7.55
C ALA A 82 -4.10 -11.33 7.91
N GLU A 83 -4.14 -12.60 7.51
CA GLU A 83 -5.24 -13.51 7.85
C GLU A 83 -5.34 -13.75 9.36
N THR A 84 -4.21 -13.86 10.08
CA THR A 84 -4.23 -14.19 11.52
C THR A 84 -4.63 -13.01 12.39
N VAL A 85 -4.12 -11.80 12.12
CA VAL A 85 -4.37 -10.63 12.97
C VAL A 85 -5.80 -10.11 12.85
N GLY A 86 -6.48 -10.38 11.73
CA GLY A 86 -7.90 -10.07 11.51
C GLY A 86 -8.87 -11.06 12.15
N LEU A 87 -8.40 -12.18 12.71
CA LEU A 87 -9.29 -13.12 13.40
C LEU A 87 -9.69 -12.58 14.77
N GLY A 88 -11.00 -12.38 14.98
CA GLY A 88 -11.54 -12.07 16.31
C GLY A 88 -11.41 -13.25 17.28
N THR A 89 -11.64 -14.48 16.81
CA THR A 89 -11.46 -15.70 17.61
C THR A 89 -10.83 -16.81 16.78
N ALA A 90 -10.17 -17.75 17.46
CA ALA A 90 -9.65 -18.97 16.88
C ALA A 90 -9.63 -20.08 17.93
N SER A 91 -9.21 -21.30 17.57
CA SER A 91 -8.92 -22.34 18.53
C SER A 91 -7.65 -23.11 18.17
N ILE A 92 -6.96 -23.61 19.19
CA ILE A 92 -5.84 -24.54 19.06
C ILE A 92 -6.30 -25.91 19.53
N THR A 93 -6.20 -26.90 18.66
CA THR A 93 -6.50 -28.30 18.98
C THR A 93 -5.23 -29.04 19.38
N THR A 94 -5.20 -29.58 20.60
CA THR A 94 -4.16 -30.52 21.07
C THR A 94 -4.70 -31.96 21.06
N ALA A 95 -3.89 -32.93 21.47
CA ALA A 95 -4.31 -34.34 21.53
C ALA A 95 -5.48 -34.58 22.50
N ASP A 96 -5.66 -33.71 23.48
CA ASP A 96 -6.51 -33.90 24.65
C ASP A 96 -7.51 -32.76 24.89
N ARG A 97 -7.35 -31.60 24.24
CA ARG A 97 -8.23 -30.43 24.44
C ARG A 97 -8.27 -29.50 23.24
N GLU A 98 -9.33 -28.68 23.20
CA GLU A 98 -9.42 -27.49 22.37
C GLU A 98 -9.20 -26.26 23.26
N ILE A 99 -8.32 -25.35 22.83
CA ILE A 99 -7.97 -24.13 23.55
C ILE A 99 -8.53 -22.96 22.74
N PRO A 100 -9.61 -22.30 23.19
CA PRO A 100 -10.14 -21.13 22.51
C PRO A 100 -9.18 -19.94 22.66
N LEU A 101 -9.04 -19.17 21.59
CA LEU A 101 -8.29 -17.93 21.54
C LEU A 101 -9.26 -16.81 21.22
N GLN A 102 -9.12 -15.70 21.95
CA GLN A 102 -9.82 -14.46 21.65
C GLN A 102 -8.78 -13.37 21.38
N ASN A 103 -9.07 -12.56 20.37
CA ASN A 103 -8.22 -11.45 20.03
C ASN A 103 -8.30 -10.36 21.11
N THR A 104 -7.13 -9.88 21.51
CA THR A 104 -7.02 -8.77 22.47
C THR A 104 -7.40 -7.40 21.89
N ASN A 105 -7.50 -7.28 20.57
CA ASN A 105 -7.91 -6.05 19.91
C ASN A 105 -9.44 -5.94 19.83
N GLU A 106 -10.02 -5.05 20.63
CA GLU A 106 -11.47 -4.85 20.72
C GLU A 106 -12.08 -4.22 19.44
N LEU A 107 -11.27 -3.57 18.60
CA LEU A 107 -11.75 -2.98 17.35
C LEU A 107 -12.32 -4.03 16.40
N LEU A 108 -11.82 -5.27 16.42
CA LEU A 108 -12.35 -6.36 15.58
C LEU A 108 -13.81 -6.74 15.91
N PHE A 109 -14.33 -6.29 17.05
CA PHE A 109 -15.71 -6.56 17.48
C PHE A 109 -16.58 -5.31 17.50
N SER A 110 -15.97 -4.12 17.51
CA SER A 110 -16.65 -2.84 17.74
C SER A 110 -16.54 -1.88 16.56
N TYR A 111 -15.60 -2.11 15.64
CA TYR A 111 -15.31 -1.26 14.49
C TYR A 111 -15.25 -2.09 13.22
N GLU A 112 -16.28 -1.98 12.38
CA GLU A 112 -16.49 -2.86 11.21
C GLU A 112 -15.31 -2.87 10.20
N PRO A 113 -14.66 -1.73 9.89
CA PRO A 113 -13.51 -1.71 8.99
C PRO A 113 -12.24 -2.37 9.55
N ALA A 114 -12.20 -2.74 10.84
CA ALA A 114 -10.99 -3.20 11.50
C ALA A 114 -10.48 -4.55 10.94
N ILE A 115 -9.18 -4.61 10.65
CA ILE A 115 -8.50 -5.81 10.14
C ILE A 115 -7.27 -6.22 10.98
N GLY A 116 -7.08 -5.62 12.16
CA GLY A 116 -5.94 -5.88 13.05
C GLY A 116 -5.58 -4.68 13.93
N VAL A 117 -4.46 -4.68 14.65
CA VAL A 117 -3.33 -5.63 14.56
C VAL A 117 -2.92 -6.16 15.93
N LYS A 118 -2.49 -5.31 16.87
CA LYS A 118 -1.93 -5.78 18.13
C LYS A 118 -1.99 -4.74 19.25
N THR A 119 -2.47 -5.17 20.42
CA THR A 119 -2.39 -4.43 21.68
C THR A 119 -1.07 -4.71 22.41
N GLY A 120 -0.61 -3.77 23.23
CA GLY A 120 0.50 -3.96 24.16
C GLY A 120 0.26 -3.18 25.45
N THR A 121 0.64 -3.74 26.60
CA THR A 121 0.57 -3.03 27.89
C THR A 121 1.69 -3.53 28.80
N THR A 122 2.51 -2.62 29.30
CA THR A 122 3.45 -2.88 30.40
C THR A 122 3.41 -1.72 31.39
N PRO A 123 3.92 -1.88 32.62
CA PRO A 123 4.02 -0.77 33.56
C PRO A 123 4.80 0.44 33.03
N ALA A 124 5.83 0.23 32.20
CA ALA A 124 6.62 1.34 31.65
C ALA A 124 6.08 1.93 30.34
N ALA A 125 5.37 1.14 29.51
CA ALA A 125 4.87 1.59 28.20
C ALA A 125 3.42 2.07 28.21
N GLY A 126 2.66 1.72 29.27
CA GLY A 126 1.24 1.98 29.34
C GLY A 126 0.42 1.27 28.25
N PRO A 127 -0.89 1.54 28.22
CA PRO A 127 -1.79 1.09 27.17
C PRO A 127 -1.38 1.53 25.75
N SER A 128 -1.08 0.58 24.84
CA SER A 128 -0.76 0.89 23.45
C SER A 128 -1.53 0.01 22.45
N LEU A 129 -1.77 0.52 21.23
CA LEU A 129 -2.43 -0.19 20.15
C LEU A 129 -1.82 0.18 18.79
N VAL A 130 -1.48 -0.85 18.01
CA VAL A 130 -1.34 -0.75 16.56
C VAL A 130 -2.60 -1.33 15.94
N SER A 131 -3.36 -0.51 15.24
CA SER A 131 -4.61 -0.87 14.57
C SER A 131 -4.48 -0.70 13.07
N ALA A 132 -5.28 -1.46 12.33
CA ALA A 132 -5.41 -1.30 10.90
C ALA A 132 -6.87 -1.48 10.50
N ALA A 133 -7.28 -0.74 9.49
CA ALA A 133 -8.63 -0.82 8.92
C ALA A 133 -8.58 -0.73 7.40
N GLU A 134 -9.57 -1.33 6.76
CA GLU A 134 -9.75 -1.34 5.30
C GLU A 134 -11.19 -0.98 4.94
N SER A 135 -11.35 -0.10 3.95
CA SER A 135 -12.64 0.23 3.35
C SER A 135 -12.49 0.37 1.84
N GLY A 136 -13.11 -0.54 1.09
CA GLY A 136 -12.96 -0.61 -0.36
C GLY A 136 -11.52 -0.98 -0.77
N ASP A 137 -10.85 -0.08 -1.47
CA ASP A 137 -9.45 -0.17 -1.90
C ASP A 137 -8.50 0.69 -1.04
N GLU A 138 -9.00 1.27 0.05
CA GLU A 138 -8.23 2.07 0.99
C GLU A 138 -7.93 1.29 2.26
N SER A 139 -6.71 1.42 2.78
CA SER A 139 -6.35 0.89 4.09
C SER A 139 -5.44 1.84 4.84
N TYR A 140 -5.63 1.92 6.16
CA TYR A 140 -4.87 2.78 7.05
C TYR A 140 -4.36 2.00 8.26
N VAL A 141 -3.20 2.42 8.76
CA VAL A 141 -2.62 1.95 10.02
C VAL A 141 -2.58 3.12 10.98
N ALA A 142 -3.12 2.94 12.18
CA ALA A 142 -3.00 3.89 13.27
C ALA A 142 -2.17 3.28 14.41
N VAL A 143 -1.36 4.12 15.05
CA VAL A 143 -0.53 3.72 16.18
C VAL A 143 -0.71 4.72 17.30
N VAL A 144 -1.25 4.24 18.42
CA VAL A 144 -1.44 5.02 19.65
C VAL A 144 -0.61 4.38 20.76
N LEU A 145 0.16 5.19 21.47
CA LEU A 145 1.10 4.77 22.51
C LEU A 145 0.75 5.48 23.82
N ASP A 146 0.80 4.74 24.93
CA ASP A 146 0.51 5.22 26.29
C ASP A 146 -0.82 6.00 26.42
N ASP A 147 -1.91 5.35 26.02
CA ASP A 147 -3.26 5.91 25.99
C ASP A 147 -4.31 4.96 26.57
N GLU A 148 -4.93 5.38 27.67
CA GLU A 148 -5.98 4.64 28.36
C GLU A 148 -7.21 4.37 27.47
N ASP A 149 -7.52 5.25 26.50
CA ASP A 149 -8.59 5.06 25.52
C ASP A 149 -8.06 4.63 24.14
N ARG A 150 -6.99 3.82 24.12
CA ARG A 150 -6.32 3.38 22.88
C ARG A 150 -7.26 2.89 21.78
N PHE A 151 -8.42 2.32 22.13
CA PHE A 151 -9.38 1.81 21.16
C PHE A 151 -10.21 2.96 20.55
N GLY A 152 -10.74 3.87 21.38
CA GLY A 152 -11.47 5.06 20.92
C GLY A 152 -10.59 5.95 20.05
N ASP A 153 -9.42 6.32 20.54
CA ASP A 153 -8.48 7.21 19.85
C ASP A 153 -7.92 6.57 18.58
N SER A 154 -7.70 5.24 18.57
CA SER A 154 -7.34 4.52 17.35
C SER A 154 -8.44 4.53 16.31
N ALA A 155 -9.71 4.35 16.71
CA ALA A 155 -10.82 4.41 15.79
C ALA A 155 -10.97 5.83 15.21
N GLU A 156 -10.86 6.88 16.04
CA GLU A 156 -10.88 8.27 15.57
C GLU A 156 -9.75 8.58 14.60
N ALA A 157 -8.53 8.09 14.86
CA ALA A 157 -7.39 8.27 13.96
C ALA A 157 -7.59 7.56 12.61
N LEU A 158 -8.19 6.36 12.60
CA LEU A 158 -8.52 5.64 11.38
C LEU A 158 -9.61 6.37 10.58
N GLU A 159 -10.68 6.83 11.24
CA GLU A 159 -11.75 7.63 10.64
C GLU A 159 -11.21 8.94 10.04
N TYR A 160 -10.29 9.60 10.73
CA TYR A 160 -9.60 10.77 10.17
C TYR A 160 -8.86 10.41 8.87
N GLY A 161 -8.18 9.27 8.81
CA GLY A 161 -7.51 8.78 7.61
C GLY A 161 -8.47 8.63 6.43
N PHE A 162 -9.60 7.95 6.65
CA PHE A 162 -10.65 7.76 5.64
C PHE A 162 -11.34 9.07 5.24
N ALA A 163 -11.48 10.04 6.16
CA ALA A 163 -12.10 11.33 5.87
C ALA A 163 -11.16 12.36 5.23
N ALA A 164 -9.83 12.19 5.38
CA ALA A 164 -8.84 13.15 4.93
C ALA A 164 -8.61 13.13 3.41
N HIS A 165 -8.94 12.02 2.75
CA HIS A 165 -8.71 11.82 1.32
C HIS A 165 -10.03 11.56 0.61
N ASP A 166 -10.26 12.29 -0.49
CA ASP A 166 -11.35 11.97 -1.39
C ASP A 166 -10.84 11.04 -2.48
N ARG A 167 -11.57 9.95 -2.71
CA ARG A 167 -11.42 9.17 -3.94
C ARG A 167 -11.89 10.01 -5.14
N ARG A 168 -10.96 10.41 -6.00
CA ARG A 168 -11.25 11.25 -7.18
C ARG A 168 -10.76 10.58 -8.46
N GLU A 169 -11.57 10.68 -9.52
CA GLU A 169 -11.09 10.41 -10.88
C GLU A 169 -10.09 11.50 -11.27
N VAL A 170 -8.81 11.13 -11.24
CA VAL A 170 -7.68 11.98 -11.63
C VAL A 170 -7.38 11.85 -13.12
N VAL A 171 -7.91 10.82 -13.79
CA VAL A 171 -8.02 10.71 -15.26
C VAL A 171 -9.42 10.22 -15.56
N ARG A 172 -10.14 10.90 -16.44
CA ARG A 172 -11.49 10.52 -16.88
C ARG A 172 -11.44 9.77 -18.20
N GLU A 173 -12.17 8.66 -18.26
CA GLU A 173 -12.40 7.93 -19.50
C GLU A 173 -13.03 8.83 -20.56
N GLY A 174 -12.53 8.74 -21.80
CA GLY A 174 -13.02 9.54 -22.93
C GLY A 174 -12.62 11.01 -22.92
N GLU A 175 -12.02 11.53 -21.84
CA GLU A 175 -11.46 12.88 -21.82
C GLU A 175 -10.22 12.94 -22.73
N ARG A 176 -10.08 14.05 -23.46
CA ARG A 176 -8.96 14.30 -24.37
C ARG A 176 -7.76 14.81 -23.58
N TYR A 177 -6.62 14.14 -23.70
CA TYR A 177 -5.38 14.50 -23.01
C TYR A 177 -4.28 15.01 -23.93
N ALA A 178 -4.34 14.69 -25.22
CA ALA A 178 -3.41 15.18 -26.23
C ALA A 178 -4.04 15.22 -27.61
N GLU A 179 -3.38 15.92 -28.51
CA GLU A 179 -3.59 15.88 -29.95
C GLU A 179 -2.25 15.56 -30.60
N ALA A 180 -2.29 14.77 -31.67
CA ALA A 180 -1.10 14.35 -32.38
C ALA A 180 -1.25 14.57 -33.89
N PRO A 181 -0.22 15.13 -34.56
CA PRO A 181 -0.28 15.38 -35.99
C PRO A 181 -0.30 14.07 -36.76
N VAL A 182 -1.21 13.96 -37.73
CA VAL A 182 -1.33 12.73 -38.50
C VAL A 182 -0.19 12.65 -39.53
N PRO A 183 0.53 11.51 -39.63
CA PRO A 183 1.68 11.40 -40.52
C PRO A 183 1.40 11.85 -41.95
N TYR A 184 2.27 12.72 -42.48
CA TYR A 184 2.21 13.28 -43.84
C TYR A 184 0.94 14.10 -44.16
N ARG A 185 0.20 14.57 -43.15
CA ARG A 185 -1.01 15.39 -43.30
C ARG A 185 -0.96 16.60 -42.36
N ARG A 186 -0.27 17.67 -42.78
CA ARG A 186 0.04 18.86 -41.96
C ARG A 186 -1.18 19.53 -41.31
N ASP A 187 -2.36 19.40 -41.91
CA ASP A 187 -3.59 20.06 -41.47
C ASP A 187 -4.56 19.11 -40.74
N GLU A 188 -4.13 17.88 -40.42
CA GLU A 188 -4.95 16.86 -39.79
C GLU A 188 -4.30 16.38 -38.49
N GLU A 189 -5.06 16.37 -37.40
CA GLU A 189 -4.64 15.88 -36.09
C GLU A 189 -5.63 14.83 -35.60
N VAL A 190 -5.13 13.91 -34.78
CA VAL A 190 -5.95 12.92 -34.08
C VAL A 190 -5.96 13.24 -32.59
N ALA A 191 -7.15 13.36 -32.03
CA ALA A 191 -7.34 13.48 -30.59
C ALA A 191 -7.05 12.16 -29.89
N LEU A 192 -6.35 12.23 -28.77
CA LEU A 192 -6.02 11.08 -27.94
C LEU A 192 -6.80 11.18 -26.63
N VAL A 193 -7.69 10.22 -26.42
CA VAL A 193 -8.58 10.15 -25.25
C VAL A 193 -8.18 9.00 -24.34
N ALA A 194 -8.43 9.11 -23.04
CA ALA A 194 -8.16 8.02 -22.11
C ALA A 194 -9.11 6.83 -22.37
N GLU A 195 -8.54 5.64 -22.51
CA GLU A 195 -9.31 4.39 -22.72
C GLU A 195 -10.05 3.93 -21.45
N GLY A 196 -9.62 4.40 -20.28
CA GLY A 196 -10.25 4.09 -18.99
C GLY A 196 -9.90 5.13 -17.94
N PRO A 197 -10.61 5.14 -16.81
CA PRO A 197 -10.37 6.10 -15.75
C PRO A 197 -9.13 5.72 -14.92
N VAL A 198 -8.50 6.71 -14.31
CA VAL A 198 -7.57 6.52 -13.19
C VAL A 198 -8.17 7.21 -11.98
N THR A 199 -8.34 6.45 -10.91
CA THR A 199 -8.78 6.97 -9.62
C THR A 199 -7.60 7.05 -8.67
N GLY A 200 -7.50 8.13 -7.90
CA GLY A 200 -6.51 8.29 -6.85
C GLY A 200 -7.15 8.87 -5.58
N LEU A 201 -6.51 8.63 -4.45
CA LEU A 201 -6.81 9.32 -3.19
C LEU A 201 -6.19 10.71 -3.25
N VAL A 202 -7.00 11.73 -3.06
CA VAL A 202 -6.57 13.13 -3.13
C VAL A 202 -6.89 13.81 -1.82
N GLY A 203 -5.86 14.15 -1.06
CA GLY A 203 -5.97 14.93 0.15
C GLY A 203 -6.38 16.38 -0.13
N ALA A 204 -6.92 17.05 0.88
CA ALA A 204 -7.29 18.45 0.77
C ALA A 204 -6.09 19.35 0.41
N GLY A 205 -6.13 19.95 -0.78
CA GLY A 205 -5.07 20.84 -1.26
C GLY A 205 -3.86 20.15 -1.88
N GLU A 206 -3.87 18.81 -1.98
CA GLU A 206 -2.81 18.09 -2.68
C GLU A 206 -2.88 18.34 -4.20
N PRO A 207 -1.74 18.65 -4.85
CA PRO A 207 -1.72 18.85 -6.29
C PRO A 207 -1.91 17.52 -7.03
N VAL A 208 -2.73 17.56 -8.08
CA VAL A 208 -2.88 16.49 -9.05
C VAL A 208 -2.11 16.88 -10.30
N GLU A 209 -1.11 16.10 -10.69
CA GLU A 209 -0.34 16.28 -11.92
C GLU A 209 -0.65 15.15 -12.89
N GLN A 210 -0.80 15.49 -14.17
CA GLN A 210 -0.96 14.53 -15.26
C GLN A 210 0.20 14.67 -16.23
N ARG A 211 0.90 13.58 -16.52
CA ARG A 211 2.00 13.54 -17.49
C ARG A 211 1.59 12.71 -18.69
N VAL A 212 1.56 13.36 -19.85
CA VAL A 212 1.14 12.74 -21.09
C VAL A 212 2.35 12.37 -21.93
N GLU A 213 2.40 11.13 -22.39
CA GLU A 213 3.40 10.64 -23.33
C GLU A 213 2.69 10.07 -24.56
N VAL A 214 2.98 10.66 -25.72
CA VAL A 214 2.50 10.18 -27.03
C VAL A 214 3.61 9.34 -27.65
N VAL A 215 3.25 8.29 -28.41
CA VAL A 215 4.23 7.51 -29.17
C VAL A 215 5.05 8.42 -30.09
N GLY A 216 6.36 8.21 -30.15
CA GLY A 216 7.27 9.12 -30.86
C GLY A 216 6.97 9.27 -32.35
N GLU A 217 6.52 8.19 -33.01
CA GLU A 217 5.98 8.23 -34.37
C GLU A 217 4.65 7.51 -34.41
N LEU A 218 3.61 8.20 -34.91
CA LEU A 218 2.31 7.60 -35.11
C LEU A 218 2.35 6.57 -36.25
N PRO A 219 1.57 5.47 -36.15
CA PRO A 219 1.42 4.54 -37.26
C PRO A 219 0.81 5.26 -38.48
N PRO A 220 1.06 4.77 -39.70
CA PRO A 220 0.54 5.40 -40.93
C PRO A 220 -0.99 5.44 -40.98
N GLU A 221 -1.65 4.49 -40.33
CA GLU A 221 -3.09 4.42 -40.15
C GLU A 221 -3.43 4.04 -38.70
N ALA A 222 -4.59 4.49 -38.23
CA ALA A 222 -5.14 4.09 -36.94
C ALA A 222 -6.67 4.00 -37.01
N ARG A 223 -7.25 3.11 -36.22
CA ARG A 223 -8.70 3.04 -35.99
C ARG A 223 -9.05 3.72 -34.66
N PRO A 224 -10.30 4.15 -34.46
CA PRO A 224 -10.76 4.53 -33.12
C PRO A 224 -10.40 3.44 -32.11
N GLY A 225 -9.85 3.82 -30.95
CA GLY A 225 -9.38 2.88 -29.93
C GLY A 225 -7.96 2.36 -30.13
N THR A 226 -7.25 2.77 -31.18
CA THR A 226 -5.83 2.40 -31.37
C THR A 226 -4.97 3.10 -30.30
N PRO A 227 -4.18 2.37 -29.48
CA PRO A 227 -3.32 3.00 -28.48
C PRO A 227 -2.18 3.79 -29.12
N LEU A 228 -2.05 5.06 -28.73
CA LEU A 228 -1.08 6.02 -29.28
C LEU A 228 -0.35 6.82 -28.19
N GLY A 229 -0.54 6.47 -26.93
CA GLY A 229 0.15 7.10 -25.81
C GLY A 229 -0.32 6.58 -24.47
N ARG A 230 0.07 7.29 -23.41
CA ARG A 230 -0.43 7.10 -22.05
C ARG A 230 -0.49 8.42 -21.30
N VAL A 231 -1.35 8.47 -20.29
CA VAL A 231 -1.38 9.52 -19.28
C VAL A 231 -1.09 8.88 -17.93
N GLU A 232 -0.10 9.42 -17.24
CA GLU A 232 0.26 9.04 -15.87
C GLU A 232 -0.27 10.11 -14.91
N ALA A 233 -0.96 9.69 -13.87
CA ALA A 233 -1.48 10.58 -12.84
C ALA A 233 -0.63 10.50 -11.58
N TYR A 234 -0.36 11.66 -10.99
CA TYR A 234 0.41 11.82 -9.77
C TYR A 234 -0.39 12.65 -8.77
N VAL A 235 -0.39 12.26 -7.50
CA VAL A 235 -0.98 13.02 -6.39
C VAL A 235 0.11 13.24 -5.36
N GLY A 236 0.35 14.49 -4.96
CA GLY A 236 1.41 14.81 -3.99
C GLY A 236 2.83 14.43 -4.47
N GLY A 237 3.02 14.20 -5.77
CA GLY A 237 4.27 13.73 -6.37
C GLY A 237 4.42 12.22 -6.51
N GLU A 238 3.50 11.43 -5.94
CA GLU A 238 3.49 9.96 -6.06
C GLU A 238 2.60 9.51 -7.22
N LYS A 239 3.06 8.53 -8.00
CA LYS A 239 2.28 8.00 -9.14
C LYS A 239 1.12 7.16 -8.62
N VAL A 240 -0.11 7.60 -8.84
CA VAL A 240 -1.33 6.89 -8.40
C VAL A 240 -1.88 5.94 -9.46
N GLY A 241 -1.49 6.11 -10.73
CA GLY A 241 -1.88 5.19 -11.79
C GLY A 241 -1.58 5.73 -13.19
N GLU A 242 -2.01 4.98 -14.19
CA GLU A 242 -1.90 5.37 -15.60
C GLU A 242 -3.05 4.81 -16.43
N ALA A 243 -3.38 5.50 -17.51
CA ALA A 243 -4.31 5.03 -18.53
C ALA A 243 -3.67 5.13 -19.92
N ARG A 244 -4.04 4.18 -20.80
CA ARG A 244 -3.68 4.27 -22.21
C ARG A 244 -4.44 5.42 -22.86
N LEU A 245 -3.77 6.15 -23.73
CA LEU A 245 -4.40 7.11 -24.62
C LEU A 245 -4.61 6.46 -25.98
N VAL A 246 -5.85 6.51 -26.46
CA VAL A 246 -6.28 5.91 -27.71
C VAL A 246 -6.80 6.97 -28.68
N ALA A 247 -6.71 6.69 -29.98
CA ALA A 247 -7.29 7.55 -31.00
C ALA A 247 -8.82 7.70 -30.81
N GLU A 248 -9.31 8.93 -30.67
CA GLU A 248 -10.76 9.22 -30.62
C GLU A 248 -11.42 8.89 -31.97
N GLY A 249 -10.74 9.28 -33.06
CA GLY A 249 -11.13 9.00 -34.44
C GLY A 249 -10.08 8.17 -35.18
N GLY A 250 -10.49 7.50 -36.25
CA GLY A 250 -9.58 6.79 -37.15
C GLY A 250 -9.00 7.70 -38.23
N TYR A 251 -7.85 7.31 -38.77
CA TYR A 251 -7.20 7.99 -39.88
C TYR A 251 -6.50 6.98 -40.80
N GLU A 252 -6.58 7.21 -42.10
CA GLU A 252 -6.03 6.30 -43.14
C GLU A 252 -4.64 6.72 -43.60
N GLU A 253 -3.85 5.80 -44.14
CA GLU A 253 -2.52 6.13 -44.67
C GLU A 253 -2.57 7.23 -45.74
N ALA A 254 -1.68 8.23 -45.63
CA ALA A 254 -1.57 9.28 -46.63
C ALA A 254 -1.18 8.70 -47.99
N SER A 255 -1.83 9.17 -49.06
CA SER A 255 -1.52 8.71 -50.42
C SER A 255 -0.06 8.99 -50.80
N ILE A 256 0.49 8.17 -51.71
CA ILE A 256 1.88 8.29 -52.20
C ILE A 256 2.18 9.71 -52.70
N PHE A 257 1.23 10.33 -53.42
CA PHE A 257 1.36 11.71 -53.89
C PHE A 257 1.50 12.72 -52.73
N ARG A 258 0.73 12.55 -51.65
CA ARG A 258 0.78 13.41 -50.46
C ARG A 258 2.10 13.25 -49.71
N LYS A 259 2.61 12.03 -49.59
CA LYS A 259 3.95 11.75 -49.02
C LYS A 259 5.06 12.43 -49.81
N VAL A 260 5.06 12.31 -51.13
CA VAL A 260 6.06 12.93 -52.02
C VAL A 260 6.01 14.46 -51.91
N TRP A 261 4.81 15.05 -51.93
CA TRP A 261 4.64 16.49 -51.77
C TRP A 261 5.05 17.01 -50.39
N TYR A 262 4.76 16.25 -49.32
CA TYR A 262 5.18 16.59 -47.96
C TYR A 262 6.70 16.67 -47.83
N THR A 263 7.42 15.68 -48.38
CA THR A 263 8.89 15.64 -48.37
C THR A 263 9.49 16.71 -49.28
N ALA A 264 8.90 16.97 -50.45
CA ALA A 264 9.36 18.01 -51.36
C ALA A 264 9.11 19.42 -50.83
N GLY A 265 7.97 19.66 -50.16
CA GLY A 265 7.62 20.95 -49.55
C GLY A 265 8.54 21.32 -48.37
N GLY A 266 9.02 20.35 -47.60
CA GLY A 266 10.01 20.58 -46.53
C GLY A 266 11.43 20.90 -47.02
N ILE A 267 11.69 20.86 -48.33
CA ILE A 267 12.98 21.25 -48.94
C ILE A 267 12.96 22.74 -49.35
N PHE A 268 11.79 23.39 -49.36
CA PHE A 268 11.60 24.78 -49.80
C PHE A 268 11.16 25.75 -48.67
N GLU A 269 11.12 25.30 -47.42
CA GLU A 269 11.01 26.12 -46.19
C GLU A 269 12.35 26.11 -45.43
#